data_AF-A0A835LG57-F1
#
_entry.id   AF-A0A835LG57-F1
#
_cell.length_a   1.000
_cell.length_b   1.000
_cell.length_c   1.000
_cell.angle_alpha   90.00
_cell.angle_beta   90.00
_cell.angle_gamma   90.00
#
_symmetry.space_group_name_H-M   'P 1'
#
loop_
_entity.id
_entity.type
_entity.pdbx_description
1 polymer ?
#
loop_
_entity_poly.entity_id
_entity_poly.type
_entity_poly.pdbx_seq_one_letter_code
_entity_poly.pdbx_strand_id
1 'polypeptide(L)'
;MFGFLFGWRKASRCKKLIRHVQCRLKLLKNKRESIIRQSCEVIVQLIKSGQDHKAFSRVGQLIRDQNMKDAYDLLDHFGELIVIRLRYIRRHK
;
A
#
# COMPACT_ATOMS: atom_id res chain seq x y z
N MET A 1 -11.44 -37.90 6.32
CA MET A 1 -11.49 -37.19 7.64
C MET A 1 -10.38 -36.15 7.87
N PHE A 2 -9.28 -36.10 7.08
CA PHE A 2 -8.16 -35.17 7.31
C PHE A 2 -8.23 -33.79 6.60
N GLY A 3 -9.26 -33.53 5.79
CA GLY A 3 -9.37 -32.27 5.02
C GLY A 3 -9.40 -31.00 5.88
N PHE A 4 -9.91 -31.10 7.12
CA PHE A 4 -9.95 -30.00 8.08
C PHE A 4 -8.55 -29.55 8.52
N LEU A 5 -7.65 -30.50 8.80
CA LEU A 5 -6.26 -30.23 9.21
C LEU A 5 -5.46 -29.55 8.09
N PHE A 6 -5.64 -30.00 6.84
CA PHE A 6 -4.99 -29.38 5.68
C PHE A 6 -5.55 -28.00 5.34
N GLY A 7 -6.85 -27.75 5.58
CA GLY A 7 -7.47 -26.42 5.43
C GLY A 7 -6.93 -25.40 6.43
N TRP A 8 -6.65 -25.80 7.67
CA TRP A 8 -6.02 -24.94 8.69
C TRP A 8 -4.59 -24.54 8.34
N ARG A 9 -3.77 -25.47 7.80
CA ARG A 9 -2.39 -25.16 7.39
C ARG A 9 -2.35 -24.14 6.24
N LYS A 10 -3.30 -24.22 5.30
CA LYS A 10 -3.43 -23.23 4.20
C LYS A 10 -3.90 -21.87 4.72
N ALA A 11 -4.87 -21.83 5.64
CA ALA A 11 -5.37 -20.59 6.23
C ALA A 11 -4.30 -19.89 7.09
N SER A 12 -3.53 -20.63 7.88
CA SER A 12 -2.44 -20.06 8.70
C SER A 12 -1.33 -19.49 7.83
N ARG A 13 -0.95 -20.19 6.74
CA ARG A 13 0.03 -19.70 5.76
C ARG A 13 -0.46 -18.42 5.08
N CYS A 14 -1.72 -18.38 4.63
CA CYS A 14 -2.32 -17.19 4.03
C CYS A 14 -2.26 -15.99 4.99
N LYS A 15 -2.72 -16.15 6.23
CA LYS A 15 -2.64 -15.10 7.26
C LYS A 15 -1.22 -14.61 7.50
N LYS A 16 -0.24 -15.52 7.54
CA LYS A 16 1.18 -15.18 7.73
C LYS A 16 1.72 -14.37 6.55
N LEU A 17 1.42 -14.78 5.32
CA LEU A 17 1.87 -14.08 4.11
C LEU A 17 1.24 -12.68 4.03
N ILE A 18 -0.05 -12.55 4.33
CA ILE A 18 -0.72 -11.24 4.39
C ILE A 18 0.01 -10.33 5.38
N ARG A 19 0.26 -10.79 6.61
CA ARG A 19 1.01 -9.99 7.61
C ARG A 19 2.38 -9.54 7.11
N HIS A 20 3.12 -10.40 6.38
CA HIS A 20 4.40 -10.00 5.79
C HIS A 20 4.23 -8.89 4.74
N VAL A 21 3.20 -9.00 3.90
CA VAL A 21 2.85 -7.97 2.93
C VAL A 21 2.49 -6.66 3.63
N GLN A 22 1.65 -6.69 4.67
CA GLN A 22 1.26 -5.50 5.44
C GLN A 22 2.48 -4.80 6.05
N CYS A 23 3.42 -5.54 6.65
CA CYS A 23 4.67 -4.97 7.15
C CYS A 23 5.47 -4.28 6.03
N ARG A 24 5.56 -4.89 4.84
CA ARG A 24 6.28 -4.32 3.70
C ARG A 24 5.57 -3.10 3.13
N LEU A 25 4.24 -3.12 3.03
CA LEU A 25 3.43 -1.98 2.60
C LEU A 25 3.61 -0.79 3.52
N LYS A 26 3.62 -1.00 4.85
CA LYS A 26 3.90 0.06 5.83
C LYS A 26 5.23 0.77 5.58
N LEU A 27 6.30 0.00 5.33
CA LEU A 27 7.62 0.57 5.02
C LEU A 27 7.60 1.36 3.70
N LEU A 28 6.97 0.82 2.66
CA LEU A 28 6.85 1.48 1.36
C LEU A 28 6.03 2.77 1.45
N LYS A 29 4.94 2.76 2.22
CA LYS A 29 4.09 3.92 2.49
C LYS A 29 4.87 5.03 3.17
N ASN A 30 5.60 4.72 4.25
CA ASN A 30 6.43 5.68 4.96
C ASN A 30 7.49 6.31 4.04
N LYS A 31 8.14 5.47 3.20
CA LYS A 31 9.09 5.96 2.20
C LYS A 31 8.42 6.91 1.21
N ARG A 32 7.23 6.55 0.72
CA ARG A 32 6.48 7.35 -0.27
C ARG A 32 6.02 8.68 0.34
N GLU A 33 5.55 8.68 1.59
CA GLU A 33 5.17 9.89 2.31
C GLU A 33 6.33 10.89 2.45
N SER A 34 7.53 10.39 2.74
CA SER A 34 8.74 11.24 2.77
C SER A 34 9.02 11.87 1.41
N ILE A 35 8.93 11.09 0.32
CA ILE A 35 9.12 11.57 -1.05
C ILE A 35 8.07 12.63 -1.42
N ILE A 36 6.81 12.43 -1.03
CA ILE A 36 5.70 13.37 -1.26
C ILE A 36 5.98 14.70 -0.55
N ARG A 37 6.36 14.66 0.73
CA ARG A 37 6.71 15.86 1.51
C ARG A 37 7.84 16.65 0.87
N GLN A 38 8.95 15.98 0.55
CA GLN A 38 10.09 16.60 -0.12
C GLN A 38 9.71 17.17 -1.50
N SER A 39 8.86 16.47 -2.24
CA SER A 39 8.40 16.93 -3.56
C SER A 39 7.55 18.19 -3.46
N CYS A 40 6.69 18.30 -2.44
CA CYS A 40 5.93 19.52 -2.16
C CYS A 40 6.86 20.71 -1.86
N GLU A 41 7.88 20.52 -1.01
CA GLU A 41 8.87 21.57 -0.70
C GLU A 41 9.59 22.06 -1.97
N VAL A 42 10.04 21.12 -2.82
CA VAL A 42 10.68 21.44 -4.11
C VAL A 42 9.73 22.19 -5.03
N ILE A 43 8.46 21.79 -5.12
CA ILE A 43 7.45 22.49 -5.95
C ILE A 43 7.29 23.94 -5.46
N VAL A 44 7.18 24.15 -4.15
CA VAL A 44 7.07 25.49 -3.57
C VAL A 44 8.29 26.35 -3.92
N GLN A 45 9.50 25.79 -3.86
CA GLN A 45 10.72 26.52 -4.26
C GLN A 45 10.76 26.83 -5.76
N LEU A 46 10.30 25.92 -6.61
CA LEU A 46 10.23 26.15 -8.06
C LEU A 46 9.23 27.26 -8.40
N ILE A 47 8.07 27.29 -7.75
CA ILE A 47 7.08 28.37 -7.93
C ILE A 47 7.66 29.70 -7.47
N LYS A 48 8.30 29.75 -6.29
CA LYS A 48 8.95 30.98 -5.78
C LYS A 48 10.07 31.51 -6.69
N SER A 49 10.72 30.64 -7.47
CA SER A 49 11.77 31.03 -8.42
C SER A 49 11.26 31.29 -9.84
N GLY A 50 9.93 31.29 -10.05
CA GLY A 50 9.31 31.54 -11.36
C GLY A 50 9.48 30.42 -12.39
N GLN A 51 9.86 29.21 -11.95
CA GLN A 51 10.11 28.05 -12.82
C GLN A 51 8.85 27.20 -12.97
N ASP A 52 7.76 27.81 -13.45
CA ASP A 52 6.42 27.20 -13.46
C ASP A 52 6.34 25.91 -14.27
N HIS A 53 7.04 25.83 -15.41
CA HIS A 53 7.09 24.61 -16.23
C HIS A 53 7.70 23.41 -15.47
N LYS A 54 8.76 23.63 -14.68
CA LYS A 54 9.37 22.58 -13.85
C LYS A 54 8.48 22.25 -12.65
N ALA A 55 7.86 23.25 -12.04
CA ALA A 55 6.89 23.04 -10.97
C ALA A 55 5.73 22.16 -11.45
N PHE A 56 5.16 22.44 -12.63
CA PHE A 56 4.08 21.66 -13.22
C PHE A 56 4.48 20.20 -13.49
N SER A 57 5.64 19.98 -14.10
CA SER A 57 6.18 18.62 -14.31
C SER A 57 6.34 17.86 -12.99
N ARG A 58 6.82 18.55 -11.94
CA ARG A 58 7.01 17.98 -10.61
C ARG A 58 5.68 17.66 -9.91
N VAL A 59 4.65 18.47 -10.09
CA VAL A 59 3.27 18.19 -9.62
C VAL A 59 2.74 16.90 -10.27
N GLY A 60 3.00 16.69 -11.56
CA GLY A 60 2.63 15.44 -12.23
C GLY A 60 3.27 14.20 -11.57
N GLN A 61 4.53 14.30 -11.14
CA GLN A 61 5.19 13.25 -10.38
C GLN A 61 4.61 13.09 -8.96
N LEU A 62 4.31 14.21 -8.28
CA LEU A 62 3.69 14.21 -6.96
C LEU A 62 2.35 13.45 -6.96
N ILE A 63 1.50 13.68 -7.97
CA ILE A 63 0.22 12.98 -8.12
C ILE A 63 0.44 11.47 -8.30
N ARG A 64 1.41 11.06 -9.13
CA ARG A 64 1.77 9.63 -9.27
C ARG A 64 2.27 9.02 -7.97
N ASP A 65 3.01 9.79 -7.18
CA ASP A 65 3.53 9.34 -5.89
C ASP A 65 2.41 9.17 -4.85
N GLN A 66 1.44 10.09 -4.84
CA GLN A 66 0.23 10.02 -4.03
C GLN A 66 -0.66 8.83 -4.43
N ASN A 67 -0.95 8.66 -5.72
CA ASN A 67 -1.75 7.53 -6.20
C ASN A 67 -1.12 6.18 -5.83
N MET A 68 0.21 6.08 -5.86
CA MET A 68 0.91 4.87 -5.44
C MET A 68 0.78 4.61 -3.93
N LYS A 69 0.81 5.67 -3.11
CA LYS A 69 0.56 5.57 -1.68
C LYS A 69 -0.86 5.08 -1.41
N ASP A 70 -1.84 5.63 -2.10
CA ASP A 70 -3.25 5.25 -1.95
C ASP A 70 -3.48 3.80 -2.40
N ALA A 71 -2.78 3.34 -3.44
CA ALA A 71 -2.78 1.93 -3.85
C ALA A 71 -2.22 1.00 -2.76
N TYR A 72 -1.19 1.41 -2.01
CA TYR A 72 -0.70 0.62 -0.88
C TYR A 72 -1.73 0.52 0.25
N ASP A 73 -2.47 1.60 0.53
CA ASP A 73 -3.54 1.61 1.52
C ASP A 73 -4.68 0.68 1.13
N LEU A 74 -5.04 0.68 -0.15
CA LEU A 74 -6.05 -0.23 -0.69
C LEU A 74 -5.62 -1.70 -0.57
N LEU A 75 -4.35 -2.01 -0.87
CA LEU A 75 -3.81 -3.37 -0.72
C LEU A 75 -3.78 -3.84 0.74
N ASP A 76 -3.43 -2.96 1.67
CA ASP A 76 -3.44 -3.28 3.10
C ASP A 76 -4.87 -3.57 3.58
N HIS A 77 -5.84 -2.74 3.17
CA HIS A 77 -7.25 -2.92 3.48
C HIS A 77 -7.82 -4.23 2.95
N PHE A 78 -7.51 -4.59 1.69
CA PHE A 78 -7.93 -5.88 1.14
C PHE A 78 -7.27 -7.07 1.87
N GLY A 79 -6.00 -6.94 2.25
CA GLY A 79 -5.32 -7.94 3.07
C GLY A 79 -6.04 -8.18 4.39
N GLU A 80 -6.43 -7.11 5.07
CA GLU A 80 -7.19 -7.17 6.32
C GLU A 80 -8.57 -7.81 6.13
N LEU A 81 -9.29 -7.42 5.08
CA LEU A 81 -10.59 -8.01 4.73
C LEU A 81 -10.50 -9.52 4.51
N ILE A 82 -9.47 -9.99 3.79
CA ILE A 82 -9.24 -11.41 3.59
C ILE A 82 -9.03 -12.10 4.94
N VAL A 83 -8.21 -11.54 5.83
CA VAL A 83 -7.94 -12.10 7.16
C VAL A 83 -9.21 -12.22 8.00
N ILE A 84 -10.06 -11.20 7.99
CA ILE A 84 -11.36 -11.19 8.69
C ILE A 84 -12.28 -12.27 8.13
N ARG A 85 -12.33 -12.41 6.80
CA ARG A 85 -13.21 -13.36 6.10
C ARG A 85 -12.62 -14.77 5.94
N LEU A 86 -11.40 -15.04 6.42
CA LEU A 86 -10.72 -16.34 6.27
C LEU A 86 -11.58 -17.54 6.71
N ARG A 87 -12.35 -17.39 7.80
CA ARG A 87 -13.24 -18.46 8.29
C ARG A 87 -14.37 -18.77 7.31
N TYR A 88 -14.95 -17.74 6.70
CA TYR A 88 -16.01 -17.86 5.70
C TYR A 88 -15.46 -18.46 4.40
N ILE A 89 -14.36 -17.90 3.88
CA ILE A 89 -13.67 -18.40 2.67
C ILE A 89 -13.30 -19.87 2.81
N ARG A 90 -12.86 -20.31 3.99
CA ARG A 90 -12.54 -21.73 4.25
C ARG A 90 -13.77 -22.63 4.23
N ARG A 91 -14.93 -22.14 4.70
CA ARG A 91 -16.17 -22.92 4.80
C ARG A 91 -16.89 -23.07 3.47
N HIS A 92 -16.75 -22.08 2.58
CA HIS A 92 -17.44 -22.03 1.28
C HIS A 92 -16.44 -22.14 0.11
N LYS A 93 -15.48 -23.07 0.23
CA LYS A 93 -14.41 -23.27 -0.74
C LYS A 93 -14.73 -24.36 -1.75
#